data_AF-A0A101VAQ8-F1
#
_entry.id   AF-A0A101VAQ8-F1
#
_cell.length_a   1.000
_cell.length_b   1.000
_cell.length_c   1.000
_cell.angle_alpha   90.00
_cell.angle_beta   90.00
_cell.angle_gamma   90.00
#
_symmetry.space_group_name_H-M   'P 1'
#
loop_
_entity.id
_entity.type
_entity.pdbx_description
1 polymer ?
#
loop_
_entity_poly.entity_id
_entity_poly.type
_entity_poly.pdbx_seq_one_letter_code
_entity_poly.pdbx_strand_id
1 'polypeptide(L)'
;MKKIEDERIITEKRRINSNAFGICFLLLWAILLVRQFVLQQTIMEYIDIFLLTIGLSIYITANSVLKGLYLTYRSKNVRKKSNLIGAFVGLSTFTIVQLFVMSYDLTNWQDVLNLIVSGIAFFIAWITIQNILFKISEKKSNKDIE
;
A
#
# COMPACT_ATOMS: atom_id res chain seq x y z
N MET A 1 -15.24 30.28 -26.77
CA MET A 1 -14.94 30.87 -25.45
C MET A 1 -14.74 29.74 -24.45
N LYS A 2 -13.56 29.63 -23.81
CA LYS A 2 -13.35 28.67 -22.71
C LYS A 2 -14.24 29.10 -21.55
N LYS A 3 -15.12 28.20 -21.10
CA LYS A 3 -15.94 28.42 -19.89
C LYS A 3 -14.96 28.51 -18.72
N ILE A 4 -14.94 29.65 -18.03
CA ILE A 4 -14.17 29.78 -16.79
C ILE A 4 -14.84 28.85 -15.78
N GLU A 5 -14.24 27.69 -15.52
CA GLU A 5 -14.68 26.79 -14.47
C GLU A 5 -14.16 27.32 -13.13
N ASP A 6 -15.06 27.47 -12.16
CA ASP A 6 -14.69 27.94 -10.82
C ASP A 6 -13.80 26.89 -10.14
N GLU A 7 -12.55 27.28 -9.84
CA GLU A 7 -11.57 26.42 -9.16
C GLU A 7 -12.09 25.89 -7.82
N ARG A 8 -12.99 26.62 -7.15
CA ARG A 8 -13.62 26.17 -5.90
C ARG A 8 -14.50 24.94 -6.13
N ILE A 9 -15.30 24.96 -7.19
CA ILE A 9 -16.18 23.85 -7.57
C ILE A 9 -15.34 22.63 -7.96
N ILE A 10 -14.25 22.82 -8.71
CA ILE A 10 -13.34 21.74 -9.10
C ILE A 10 -12.66 21.12 -7.88
N THR A 11 -12.19 21.96 -6.96
CA THR A 11 -11.53 21.51 -5.72
C THR A 11 -12.47 20.70 -4.84
N GLU A 12 -13.71 21.18 -4.67
CA GLU A 12 -14.69 20.47 -3.85
C GLU A 12 -15.09 19.12 -4.47
N LYS A 13 -15.30 19.07 -5.79
CA LYS A 13 -15.53 17.80 -6.51
C LYS A 13 -14.38 16.81 -6.34
N ARG A 14 -13.13 17.27 -6.44
CA ARG A 14 -11.94 16.43 -6.22
C ARG A 14 -11.88 15.89 -4.80
N ARG A 15 -12.23 16.72 -3.81
CA ARG A 15 -12.29 16.33 -2.40
C ARG A 15 -13.35 15.25 -2.15
N ILE A 16 -14.56 15.44 -2.66
CA ILE A 16 -15.65 14.45 -2.56
C ILE A 16 -15.23 13.13 -3.20
N ASN A 17 -14.67 13.16 -4.42
CA ASN A 17 -14.20 11.95 -5.10
C ASN A 17 -13.10 11.23 -4.31
N SER A 18 -12.15 11.97 -3.74
CA SER A 18 -11.08 11.39 -2.90
C SER A 18 -11.65 10.72 -1.65
N ASN A 19 -12.62 11.34 -0.99
CA ASN A 19 -13.25 10.79 0.21
C ASN A 19 -14.10 9.55 -0.12
N ALA A 20 -14.92 9.63 -1.17
CA ALA A 20 -15.73 8.51 -1.64
C ALA A 20 -14.85 7.32 -2.02
N PHE A 21 -13.75 7.56 -2.73
CA PHE A 21 -12.76 6.52 -3.04
C PHE A 21 -12.19 5.89 -1.76
N GLY A 22 -11.76 6.71 -0.79
CA GLY A 22 -11.22 6.22 0.47
C GLY A 22 -12.20 5.34 1.24
N ILE A 23 -13.47 5.73 1.30
CA ILE A 23 -14.54 4.95 1.95
C ILE A 23 -14.76 3.63 1.20
N CYS A 24 -14.93 3.65 -0.12
CA CYS A 24 -15.10 2.44 -0.92
C CYS A 24 -13.91 1.48 -0.76
N PHE A 25 -12.69 2.02 -0.73
CA PHE A 25 -11.49 1.22 -0.56
C PHE A 25 -11.43 0.58 0.84
N LEU A 26 -11.82 1.30 1.90
CA LEU A 26 -11.94 0.72 3.24
C LEU A 26 -13.02 -0.36 3.32
N LEU A 27 -14.15 -0.18 2.63
CA LEU A 27 -15.21 -1.19 2.56
C LEU A 27 -14.74 -2.46 1.85
N LEU A 28 -13.92 -2.35 0.81
CA LEU A 28 -13.30 -3.52 0.17
C LEU A 28 -12.45 -4.33 1.15
N TRP A 29 -11.63 -3.66 1.97
CA TRP A 29 -10.88 -4.32 3.04
C TRP A 29 -11.80 -4.96 4.09
N ALA A 30 -12.86 -4.27 4.50
CA ALA A 30 -13.83 -4.81 5.44
C ALA A 30 -14.52 -6.08 4.88
N ILE A 31 -14.89 -6.08 3.60
CA ILE A 31 -15.47 -7.25 2.93
C ILE A 31 -14.50 -8.42 2.94
N LEU A 32 -13.21 -8.20 2.66
CA LEU A 32 -12.19 -9.24 2.72
C LEU A 32 -12.06 -9.84 4.14
N LEU A 33 -12.07 -8.99 5.17
CA LEU A 33 -12.04 -9.45 6.57
C LEU A 33 -13.27 -10.26 6.94
N VAL A 34 -14.47 -9.81 6.55
CA VAL A 34 -15.71 -10.55 6.80
C VAL A 34 -15.70 -11.89 6.09
N ARG A 35 -15.28 -11.93 4.82
CA ARG A 35 -15.21 -13.19 4.06
C ARG A 35 -14.22 -14.19 4.67
N GLN A 36 -13.04 -13.72 5.07
CA GLN A 36 -12.02 -14.57 5.67
C GLN A 36 -12.39 -15.06 7.07
N PHE A 37 -12.84 -14.16 7.96
CA PHE A 37 -12.96 -14.48 9.39
C PHE A 37 -14.39 -14.80 9.84
N VAL A 38 -15.41 -14.22 9.22
CA VAL A 38 -16.82 -14.45 9.59
C VAL A 38 -17.42 -15.57 8.74
N LEU A 39 -17.23 -15.51 7.42
CA LEU A 39 -17.77 -16.50 6.49
C LEU A 39 -16.83 -17.71 6.31
N GLN A 40 -15.60 -17.63 6.83
CA GLN A 40 -14.58 -18.70 6.75
C GLN A 40 -14.37 -19.21 5.31
N GLN A 41 -14.49 -18.31 4.33
CA GLN A 41 -14.29 -18.63 2.93
C GLN A 41 -12.82 -18.94 2.66
N THR A 42 -12.58 -19.86 1.74
CA THR A 42 -11.24 -20.13 1.23
C THR A 42 -10.76 -18.98 0.34
N ILE A 43 -9.44 -18.80 0.23
CA ILE A 43 -8.82 -17.72 -0.57
C ILE A 43 -9.37 -17.68 -2.00
N MET A 44 -9.65 -18.84 -2.59
CA MET A 44 -10.15 -18.96 -3.96
C MET A 44 -11.56 -18.38 -4.14
N GLU A 45 -12.38 -18.34 -3.10
CA GLU A 45 -13.77 -17.87 -3.16
C GLU A 45 -13.90 -16.35 -3.09
N TYR A 46 -12.83 -15.65 -2.70
CA TYR A 46 -12.80 -14.18 -2.63
C TYR A 46 -11.60 -13.56 -3.37
N ILE A 47 -10.91 -14.36 -4.19
CA ILE A 47 -9.73 -13.93 -4.94
C ILE A 47 -10.04 -12.78 -5.89
N ASP A 48 -11.27 -12.70 -6.39
CA ASP A 48 -11.78 -11.62 -7.24
C ASP A 48 -11.68 -10.25 -6.53
N ILE A 49 -12.24 -10.14 -5.33
CA ILE A 49 -12.22 -8.92 -4.51
C ILE A 49 -10.80 -8.64 -4.03
N PHE A 50 -10.04 -9.69 -3.68
CA PHE A 50 -8.65 -9.55 -3.26
C PHE A 50 -7.79 -8.93 -4.38
N LEU A 51 -7.84 -9.50 -5.59
CA LEU A 51 -7.11 -9.00 -6.75
C LEU A 51 -7.56 -7.59 -7.14
N LEU A 52 -8.86 -7.28 -7.04
CA LEU A 52 -9.36 -5.94 -7.30
C LEU A 52 -8.79 -4.93 -6.29
N THR A 53 -8.76 -5.27 -5.01
CA THR A 53 -8.25 -4.41 -3.93
C THR A 53 -6.74 -4.17 -4.07
N ILE A 54 -5.98 -5.24 -4.33
CA ILE A 54 -4.54 -5.14 -4.58
C ILE A 54 -4.24 -4.39 -5.88
N GLY A 55 -4.99 -4.69 -6.95
CA GLY A 55 -4.85 -4.04 -8.26
C GLY A 55 -5.08 -2.53 -8.19
N LEU A 56 -6.11 -2.07 -7.48
CA LEU A 56 -6.35 -0.65 -7.21
C LEU A 56 -5.17 0.00 -6.47
N SER A 57 -4.63 -0.69 -5.45
CA SER A 57 -3.49 -0.21 -4.66
C SER A 57 -2.24 -0.03 -5.52
N ILE A 58 -1.96 -1.01 -6.38
CA ILE A 58 -0.84 -0.97 -7.33
C ILE A 58 -1.05 0.16 -8.34
N TYR A 59 -2.24 0.25 -8.94
CA TYR A 59 -2.55 1.27 -9.93
C TYR A 59 -2.36 2.69 -9.38
N ILE A 60 -2.87 2.97 -8.18
CA ILE A 60 -2.74 4.29 -7.55
C ILE A 60 -1.29 4.58 -7.20
N THR A 61 -0.57 3.60 -6.64
CA THR A 61 0.84 3.77 -6.28
C THR A 61 1.69 4.03 -7.51
N ALA A 62 1.53 3.24 -8.57
CA ALA A 62 2.25 3.39 -9.82
C ALA A 62 1.97 4.75 -10.47
N ASN A 63 0.70 5.16 -10.58
CA ASN A 63 0.35 6.47 -11.11
C ASN A 63 0.91 7.63 -10.27
N SER A 64 0.88 7.51 -8.94
CA SER A 64 1.44 8.51 -8.05
C SER A 64 2.96 8.64 -8.24
N VAL A 65 3.65 7.51 -8.37
CA VAL A 65 5.10 7.47 -8.61
C VAL A 65 5.42 8.09 -9.98
N LEU A 66 4.74 7.65 -11.04
CA LEU A 66 4.98 8.11 -12.41
C LEU A 66 4.70 9.60 -12.62
N LYS A 67 3.74 10.16 -11.86
CA LYS A 67 3.41 11.60 -11.86
C LYS A 67 4.25 12.42 -10.87
N GLY A 68 5.24 11.83 -10.20
CA GLY A 68 6.09 12.56 -9.25
C GLY A 68 5.43 12.90 -7.91
N LEU A 69 4.24 12.39 -7.63
CA LEU A 69 3.42 12.73 -6.45
C LEU A 69 3.69 11.82 -5.24
N TYR A 70 4.56 10.82 -5.38
CA TYR A 70 4.77 9.81 -4.34
C TYR A 70 5.69 10.32 -3.23
N LEU A 71 5.09 10.95 -2.20
CA LEU A 71 5.74 11.52 -1.02
C LEU A 71 6.80 12.60 -1.32
N THR A 72 6.95 13.04 -2.56
CA THR A 72 7.90 14.08 -2.99
C THR A 72 7.54 15.46 -2.42
N TYR A 73 6.26 15.74 -2.23
CA TYR A 73 5.76 17.01 -1.66
C TYR A 73 5.98 17.16 -0.14
N ARG A 74 6.42 16.08 0.55
CA ARG A 74 6.57 16.07 2.01
C ARG A 74 8.02 16.31 2.41
N SER A 75 8.21 16.89 3.59
CA SER A 75 9.55 17.08 4.16
C SER A 75 10.28 15.73 4.37
N LYS A 76 11.61 15.76 4.30
CA LYS A 76 12.48 14.58 4.45
C LYS A 76 12.17 13.77 5.72
N ASN A 77 11.85 14.46 6.81
CA ASN A 77 11.51 13.84 8.10
C ASN A 77 10.17 13.08 8.05
N VAL A 78 9.14 13.68 7.44
CA VAL A 78 7.82 13.03 7.31
C VAL A 78 7.91 11.84 6.36
N ARG A 79 8.69 11.95 5.28
CA ARG A 79 8.96 10.83 4.35
C ARG A 79 9.65 9.66 5.05
N LYS A 80 10.69 9.93 5.86
CA LYS A 80 11.38 8.88 6.65
C LYS A 80 10.44 8.19 7.63
N LYS A 81 9.62 8.96 8.36
CA LYS A 81 8.60 8.40 9.27
C LYS A 81 7.57 7.54 8.54
N SER A 82 7.05 8.02 7.40
CA SER A 82 6.08 7.26 6.60
C SER A 82 6.65 5.93 6.11
N ASN A 83 7.92 5.93 5.67
CA ASN A 83 8.58 4.70 5.20
C ASN A 83 8.77 3.70 6.35
N LEU A 84 9.18 4.17 7.54
CA LEU A 84 9.32 3.32 8.72
C LEU A 84 7.99 2.72 9.17
N ILE A 85 6.93 3.53 9.25
CA ILE A 85 5.58 3.05 9.59
C ILE A 85 5.13 1.99 8.58
N GLY A 86 5.30 2.26 7.28
CA GLY A 86 4.98 1.30 6.23
C GLY A 86 5.76 -0.01 6.36
N ALA A 87 7.05 0.08 6.69
CA ALA A 87 7.91 -1.10 6.89
C ALA A 87 7.47 -1.94 8.09
N PHE A 88 7.12 -1.28 9.22
CA PHE A 88 6.59 -1.98 10.39
C PHE A 88 5.25 -2.65 10.12
N VAL A 89 4.30 -1.93 9.50
CA VAL A 89 3.00 -2.49 9.14
C VAL A 89 3.16 -3.66 8.18
N GLY A 90 4.03 -3.53 7.16
CA GLY A 90 4.34 -4.58 6.21
C GLY A 90 4.95 -5.80 6.88
N LEU A 91 5.93 -5.61 7.77
CA LEU A 91 6.58 -6.69 8.49
C LEU A 91 5.60 -7.42 9.42
N SER A 92 4.80 -6.69 10.20
CA SER A 92 3.77 -7.28 11.06
C SER A 92 2.76 -8.09 10.25
N THR A 93 2.28 -7.54 9.12
CA THR A 93 1.35 -8.25 8.23
C THR A 93 2.00 -9.51 7.64
N PHE A 94 3.25 -9.42 7.18
CA PHE A 94 4.00 -10.56 6.66
C PHE A 94 4.14 -11.66 7.72
N THR A 95 4.54 -11.31 8.95
CA THR A 95 4.68 -12.27 10.05
C THR A 95 3.34 -12.93 10.38
N ILE A 96 2.24 -12.18 10.46
CA ILE A 96 0.91 -12.74 10.70
C ILE A 96 0.54 -13.74 9.60
N VAL A 97 0.75 -13.39 8.33
CA VAL A 97 0.46 -14.32 7.21
C VAL A 97 1.32 -15.59 7.31
N GLN A 98 2.61 -15.47 7.61
CA GLN A 98 3.48 -16.65 7.79
C GLN A 98 3.01 -17.55 8.94
N LEU A 99 2.58 -16.97 10.06
CA LEU A 99 2.10 -17.74 11.21
C LEU A 99 0.76 -18.42 10.95
N PHE A 100 -0.21 -17.70 10.37
CA PHE A 100 -1.59 -18.18 10.27
C PHE A 100 -1.91 -18.91 8.96
N VAL A 101 -1.19 -18.62 7.87
CA VAL A 101 -1.46 -19.21 6.54
C VAL A 101 -0.45 -20.29 6.19
N MET A 102 0.82 -20.10 6.56
CA MET A 102 1.89 -21.07 6.28
C MET A 102 2.14 -22.05 7.43
N SER A 103 1.38 -21.93 8.53
CA SER A 103 1.42 -22.82 9.71
C SER A 103 2.82 -23.03 10.28
N TYR A 104 3.61 -21.97 10.38
CA TYR A 104 4.94 -22.01 11.02
C TYR A 104 4.82 -22.45 12.49
N ASP A 105 5.58 -23.46 12.89
CA ASP A 105 5.60 -23.96 14.26
C ASP A 105 6.62 -23.18 15.10
N LEU A 106 6.15 -22.44 16.11
CA LEU A 106 7.00 -21.65 17.00
C LEU A 106 7.77 -22.50 18.01
N THR A 107 7.44 -23.78 18.16
CA THR A 107 8.17 -24.71 19.03
C THR A 107 9.39 -25.29 18.34
N ASN A 108 9.40 -25.32 17.00
CA ASN A 108 10.53 -25.76 16.21
C ASN A 108 11.53 -24.62 15.98
N TRP A 109 12.75 -24.77 16.51
CA TRP A 109 13.80 -23.77 16.36
C TRP A 109 14.16 -23.49 14.89
N GLN A 110 14.07 -24.49 14.02
CA GLN A 110 14.34 -24.32 12.58
C GLN A 110 13.34 -23.38 11.93
N ASP A 111 12.06 -23.50 12.29
CA ASP A 111 10.97 -22.67 11.73
C ASP A 111 11.03 -21.26 12.28
N VAL A 112 11.40 -21.08 13.55
CA VAL A 112 11.68 -19.77 14.14
C VAL A 112 12.84 -19.07 13.40
N LEU A 113 13.94 -19.78 13.12
CA LEU A 113 15.05 -19.23 12.35
C LEU A 113 14.63 -18.85 10.92
N ASN A 114 13.87 -19.71 10.24
CA ASN A 114 13.35 -19.44 8.90
C ASN A 114 12.43 -18.20 8.89
N LEU A 115 11.60 -18.02 9.93
CA LEU A 115 10.73 -16.84 10.09
C LEU A 115 11.53 -15.56 10.29
N ILE A 116 12.59 -15.61 11.11
CA ILE A 116 13.47 -14.45 11.33
C ILE A 116 14.21 -14.08 10.03
N VAL A 117 14.80 -15.07 9.35
CA VAL A 117 15.54 -14.85 8.10
C VAL A 117 14.62 -14.29 7.01
N SER A 118 13.45 -14.88 6.84
CA SER A 118 12.46 -14.39 5.87
C SER A 118 11.92 -13.01 6.23
N GLY A 119 11.71 -12.71 7.51
CA GLY A 119 11.33 -11.39 8.00
C GLY A 119 12.39 -10.31 7.72
N ILE A 120 13.66 -10.62 7.94
CA ILE A 120 14.78 -9.73 7.61
C ILE A 120 14.87 -9.52 6.10
N ALA A 121 14.77 -10.59 5.31
CA ALA A 121 14.78 -10.50 3.85
C ALA A 121 13.63 -9.63 3.33
N PHE A 122 12.42 -9.82 3.87
CA PHE A 122 11.25 -9.00 3.56
C PHE A 122 11.49 -7.52 3.91
N PHE A 123 12.04 -7.23 5.09
CA PHE A 123 12.31 -5.86 5.53
C PHE A 123 13.32 -5.15 4.61
N ILE A 124 14.39 -5.83 4.22
CA ILE A 124 15.39 -5.29 3.29
C ILE A 124 14.77 -5.05 1.91
N ALA A 125 14.00 -6.01 1.40
CA ALA A 125 13.30 -5.87 0.12
C ALA A 125 12.34 -4.68 0.15
N TRP A 126 11.57 -4.52 1.23
CA TRP A 126 10.64 -3.40 1.42
C TRP A 126 11.35 -2.05 1.35
N ILE A 127 12.41 -1.85 2.14
CA ILE A 127 13.17 -0.59 2.15
C ILE A 127 13.76 -0.30 0.77
N THR A 128 14.28 -1.34 0.10
CA THR A 128 14.87 -1.21 -1.23
C THR A 128 13.84 -0.76 -2.26
N ILE A 129 12.68 -1.42 -2.31
CA ILE A 129 11.58 -1.07 -3.21
C ILE A 129 11.10 0.36 -2.93
N GLN A 130 10.90 0.73 -1.67
CA GLN A 130 10.49 2.08 -1.29
C GLN A 130 11.48 3.14 -1.77
N ASN A 131 12.79 2.91 -1.58
CA ASN A 131 13.83 3.79 -2.07
C ASN A 131 13.83 3.93 -3.60
N ILE A 132 13.57 2.84 -4.33
CA ILE A 132 13.46 2.84 -5.80
C ILE A 132 12.25 3.68 -6.23
N LEU A 133 11.07 3.42 -5.67
CA LEU A 133 9.84 4.16 -5.99
C LEU A 133 10.02 5.66 -5.75
N PHE A 134 10.67 6.02 -4.66
CA PHE A 134 10.98 7.42 -4.41
C PHE A 134 11.91 8.03 -5.44
N LYS A 135 13.02 7.37 -5.79
CA LYS A 135 13.96 7.90 -6.79
C LYS A 135 13.27 8.11 -8.14
N ILE A 136 12.39 7.19 -8.54
CA ILE A 136 11.60 7.33 -9.77
C ILE A 136 10.67 8.53 -9.67
N SER A 137 9.98 8.70 -8.55
CA SER A 137 9.05 9.81 -8.36
C SER A 137 9.75 11.17 -8.31
N GLU A 138 10.88 11.26 -7.61
CA GLU A 138 11.70 12.47 -7.53
C GLU A 138 12.25 12.87 -8.91
N LYS A 139 12.76 11.89 -9.69
CA LYS A 139 13.16 12.12 -11.08
C LYS A 139 12.01 12.61 -11.96
N LYS A 140 10.78 12.18 -11.69
CA LYS A 140 9.60 12.64 -12.44
C LYS A 140 9.13 14.03 -12.01
N SER A 141 9.17 14.34 -10.72
CA SER A 141 8.81 15.66 -10.20
C SER A 141 9.75 16.76 -10.67
N ASN A 142 11.04 16.46 -10.84
CA ASN A 142 12.03 17.46 -11.27
C ASN A 142 12.02 17.71 -12.78
N LYS A 143 11.40 16.83 -13.58
CA LYS A 143 11.32 16.96 -15.05
C LYS A 143 10.39 18.09 -15.51
N ASP A 144 9.46 18.51 -14.67
CA ASP A 144 8.52 19.59 -14.99
C ASP A 144 9.06 20.97 -14.55
N ILE A 145 10.28 21.03 -13.99
CA ILE A 145 10.95 22.25 -13.49
C ILE A 145 12.14 22.65 -14.39
N GLU A 146 12.66 21.73 -15.21
CA GLU A 146 13.67 21.99 -16.27
C GLU A 146 12.99 22.27 -17.62
#